data_AF-A0A9X2KU22-F1
#
_entry.id   AF-A0A9X2KU22-F1
#
_cell.length_a   1.000
_cell.length_b   1.000
_cell.length_c   1.000
_cell.angle_alpha   90.00
_cell.angle_beta   90.00
_cell.angle_gamma   90.00
#
_symmetry.space_group_name_H-M   'P 1'
#
loop_
_entity.id
_entity.type
_entity.pdbx_description
1 polymer ?
#
loop_
_entity_poly.entity_id
_entity_poly.type
_entity_poly.pdbx_seq_one_letter_code
_entity_poly.pdbx_strand_id
1 'polypeptide(L)'
;MKSINIAIVGIGNCASSLVQGLEHYREGANDLVGLMHWELGGYKPSDIKVVAAWDVDARKVGKDVAEAVFAKPNCTAVFAANLPQTGTIVKMGAVLDGVADHMADYKDDRTFVVANDTQPSKADVVAELKASGTDVLMNYLPVGSQQATEFYAECALEAGVAFVNNIPVFIASNPEWAKKFEDAGVAIIGDDIKAQLGATIVHRVLTDLFAKRGVKLDRTYQLNTGGNTDFLNMSNHRRLESKKISKTEAVQSVAAERLDDDNVHIGPSDYVPWQNDNKVCFLRMEGQLFGGVPMNLELRLSVEDSPNSAGVAIDMIRCAAIAKDRGIAGVIDPASAYFCKHPRNQMTDDLAQIAVEDFIKAA
;
A
#
# COMPACT_ATOMS: atom_id res chain seq x y z
N MET A 1 -9.55 -20.67 17.44
CA MET A 1 -9.69 -19.31 16.89
C MET A 1 -8.88 -19.27 15.61
N LYS A 2 -9.44 -18.71 14.53
CA LYS A 2 -8.65 -18.50 13.32
C LYS A 2 -7.67 -17.35 13.61
N SER A 3 -6.41 -17.51 13.26
CA SER A 3 -5.39 -16.44 13.37
C SER A 3 -4.74 -16.26 12.01
N ILE A 4 -4.36 -15.04 11.67
CA ILE A 4 -3.60 -14.72 10.47
C ILE A 4 -2.23 -14.23 10.91
N ASN A 5 -1.21 -15.04 10.65
CA ASN A 5 0.17 -14.70 10.91
C ASN A 5 0.71 -13.88 9.74
N ILE A 6 1.06 -12.62 9.98
CA ILE A 6 1.66 -11.75 8.97
C ILE A 6 3.13 -11.56 9.23
N ALA A 7 3.88 -11.45 8.14
CA ALA A 7 5.24 -10.95 8.17
C ALA A 7 5.32 -9.61 7.44
N ILE A 8 6.19 -8.70 7.89
CA ILE A 8 6.27 -7.34 7.35
C ILE A 8 7.68 -7.04 6.86
N VAL A 9 7.81 -6.58 5.61
CA VAL A 9 9.07 -6.06 5.06
C VAL A 9 8.93 -4.55 4.92
N GLY A 10 9.77 -3.82 5.66
CA GLY A 10 9.72 -2.36 5.79
C GLY A 10 8.83 -1.92 6.94
N ILE A 11 9.44 -1.57 8.07
CA ILE A 11 8.76 -1.11 9.29
C ILE A 11 8.61 0.42 9.26
N GLY A 12 8.08 0.94 8.15
CA GLY A 12 7.85 2.37 7.92
C GLY A 12 6.58 2.92 8.59
N ASN A 13 6.16 4.12 8.18
CA ASN A 13 4.92 4.73 8.68
C ASN A 13 3.68 3.85 8.43
N CYS A 14 3.55 3.23 7.25
CA CYS A 14 2.42 2.34 6.94
C CYS A 14 2.38 1.12 7.87
N ALA A 15 3.52 0.50 8.15
CA ALA A 15 3.62 -0.59 9.12
C ALA A 15 3.26 -0.10 10.54
N SER A 16 3.71 1.10 10.91
CA SER A 16 3.34 1.72 12.19
C SER A 16 1.83 1.90 12.34
N SER A 17 1.17 2.46 11.34
CA SER A 17 -0.29 2.61 11.35
C SER A 17 -1.02 1.26 11.35
N LEU A 18 -0.52 0.25 10.64
CA LEU A 18 -1.08 -1.10 10.68
C LEU A 18 -1.01 -1.69 12.09
N VAL A 19 0.18 -1.72 12.71
CA VAL A 19 0.36 -2.32 14.05
C VAL A 19 -0.42 -1.55 15.12
N GLN A 20 -0.43 -0.21 15.04
CA GLN A 20 -1.30 0.60 15.90
C GLN A 20 -2.78 0.26 15.71
N GLY A 21 -3.22 0.05 14.47
CA GLY A 21 -4.59 -0.38 14.14
C GLY A 21 -4.95 -1.74 14.75
N LEU A 22 -4.04 -2.72 14.67
CA LEU A 22 -4.28 -4.06 15.23
C LEU A 22 -4.54 -4.02 16.74
N GLU A 23 -3.84 -3.16 17.48
CA GLU A 23 -4.09 -2.97 18.91
C GLU A 23 -5.34 -2.12 19.16
N HIS A 24 -5.52 -1.03 18.42
CA HIS A 24 -6.67 -0.13 18.58
C HIS A 24 -8.01 -0.88 18.43
N TYR A 25 -8.11 -1.79 17.48
CA TYR A 25 -9.33 -2.55 17.20
C TYR A 25 -9.45 -3.87 17.98
N ARG A 26 -8.58 -4.14 18.97
CA ARG A 26 -8.54 -5.44 19.65
C ARG A 26 -9.75 -5.76 20.52
N GLU A 27 -10.34 -4.75 21.18
CA GLU A 27 -11.41 -4.92 22.18
C GLU A 27 -12.78 -4.44 21.70
N GLY A 28 -12.99 -4.32 20.38
CA GLY A 28 -14.22 -3.72 19.85
C GLY A 28 -14.32 -2.25 20.22
N ALA A 29 -13.22 -1.51 20.03
CA ALA A 29 -13.20 -0.06 20.21
C ALA A 29 -14.46 0.54 19.58
N ASN A 30 -15.14 1.41 20.35
CA ASN A 30 -16.50 1.90 20.11
C ASN A 30 -16.72 2.63 18.77
N ASP A 31 -15.71 2.70 17.91
CA ASP A 31 -15.80 3.27 16.59
C ASP A 31 -15.17 2.33 15.54
N LEU A 32 -16.03 1.67 14.76
CA LEU A 32 -15.62 0.88 13.58
C LEU A 32 -15.11 1.78 12.43
N VAL A 33 -15.11 3.10 12.64
CA VAL A 33 -14.54 4.08 11.71
C VAL A 33 -13.13 3.68 11.34
N GLY A 34 -12.85 3.68 10.04
CA GLY A 34 -11.57 3.28 9.50
C GLY A 34 -11.46 1.80 9.13
N LEU A 35 -12.51 0.98 9.33
CA LEU A 35 -12.60 -0.37 8.79
C LEU A 35 -13.74 -0.45 7.78
N MET A 36 -13.50 -1.06 6.61
CA MET A 36 -14.60 -1.36 5.68
C MET A 36 -15.44 -2.51 6.21
N HIS A 37 -14.78 -3.50 6.83
CA HIS A 37 -15.42 -4.65 7.46
C HIS A 37 -14.87 -4.84 8.87
N TRP A 38 -15.76 -4.90 9.87
CA TRP A 38 -15.37 -5.34 11.21
C TRP A 38 -14.97 -6.81 11.24
N GLU A 39 -15.72 -7.64 10.54
CA GLU A 39 -15.45 -9.07 10.37
C GLU A 39 -15.52 -9.38 8.87
N LEU A 40 -14.48 -10.05 8.34
CA LEU A 40 -14.35 -10.39 6.92
C LEU A 40 -14.03 -11.88 6.81
N GLY A 41 -14.97 -12.67 6.26
CA GLY A 41 -14.84 -14.13 6.15
C GLY A 41 -14.59 -14.87 7.48
N GLY A 42 -15.12 -14.35 8.58
CA GLY A 42 -14.90 -14.89 9.93
C GLY A 42 -13.62 -14.42 10.61
N TYR A 43 -12.85 -13.51 9.99
CA TYR A 43 -11.65 -12.90 10.57
C TYR A 43 -11.91 -11.48 11.04
N LYS A 44 -11.49 -11.18 12.26
CA LYS A 44 -11.48 -9.85 12.87
C LYS A 44 -10.07 -9.25 12.78
N PRO A 45 -9.93 -7.91 12.89
CA PRO A 45 -8.62 -7.27 12.99
C PRO A 45 -7.74 -7.89 14.09
N SER A 46 -8.34 -8.28 15.22
CA SER A 46 -7.65 -8.89 16.36
C SER A 46 -7.10 -10.30 16.11
N ASP A 47 -7.50 -10.95 15.00
CA ASP A 47 -6.97 -12.25 14.60
C ASP A 47 -5.61 -12.14 13.88
N ILE A 48 -5.21 -10.93 13.47
CA ILE A 48 -3.96 -10.66 12.77
C ILE A 48 -2.81 -10.52 13.77
N LYS A 49 -1.70 -11.22 13.54
CA LYS A 49 -0.52 -11.21 14.41
C LYS A 49 0.75 -11.02 13.59
N VAL A 50 1.64 -10.13 14.01
CA VAL A 50 2.95 -9.97 13.39
C VAL A 50 3.90 -11.03 13.94
N VAL A 51 4.36 -11.95 13.09
CA VAL A 51 5.21 -13.10 13.47
C VAL A 51 6.64 -13.05 12.94
N ALA A 52 6.89 -12.22 11.92
CA ALA A 52 8.22 -11.95 11.39
C ALA A 52 8.28 -10.52 10.84
N ALA A 53 9.47 -9.90 10.88
CA ALA A 53 9.64 -8.53 10.43
C ALA A 53 11.06 -8.29 9.93
N TRP A 54 11.20 -7.49 8.88
CA TRP A 54 12.48 -7.04 8.34
C TRP A 54 12.49 -5.52 8.12
N ASP A 55 13.61 -4.90 8.46
CA ASP A 55 13.94 -3.53 8.10
C ASP A 55 15.46 -3.44 7.85
N VAL A 56 15.91 -2.33 7.28
CA VAL A 56 17.34 -2.05 7.07
C VAL A 56 17.85 -0.97 8.02
N ASP A 57 16.96 -0.27 8.72
CA ASP A 57 17.32 0.85 9.57
C ASP A 57 17.89 0.38 10.92
N ALA A 58 19.09 0.87 11.26
CA ALA A 58 19.83 0.58 12.49
C ALA A 58 19.04 0.92 13.77
N ARG A 59 18.05 1.81 13.69
CA ARG A 59 17.21 2.18 14.83
C ARG A 59 16.06 1.20 15.04
N LYS A 60 15.83 0.28 14.11
CA LYS A 60 14.73 -0.68 14.08
C LYS A 60 15.22 -2.13 14.18
N VAL A 61 16.27 -2.48 13.45
CA VAL A 61 16.88 -3.82 13.49
C VAL A 61 17.27 -4.18 14.93
N GLY A 62 16.92 -5.39 15.36
CA GLY A 62 17.18 -5.92 16.69
C GLY A 62 16.14 -5.54 17.76
N LYS A 63 15.10 -4.77 17.41
CA LYS A 63 14.03 -4.37 18.34
C LYS A 63 12.74 -5.14 18.12
N ASP A 64 11.90 -5.21 19.14
CA ASP A 64 10.52 -5.70 18.97
C ASP A 64 9.75 -4.76 18.03
N VAL A 65 8.87 -5.31 17.19
CA VAL A 65 8.02 -4.53 16.28
C VAL A 65 7.24 -3.44 17.03
N ALA A 66 6.76 -3.69 18.25
CA ALA A 66 6.04 -2.71 19.07
C ALA A 66 6.88 -1.47 19.42
N GLU A 67 8.21 -1.58 19.44
CA GLU A 67 9.12 -0.44 19.63
C GLU A 67 9.54 0.15 18.28
N ALA A 68 9.92 -0.70 17.33
CA ALA A 68 10.48 -0.29 16.04
C ALA A 68 9.53 0.59 15.21
N VAL A 69 8.21 0.38 15.32
CA VAL A 69 7.19 1.18 14.62
C VAL A 69 7.17 2.65 15.03
N PHE A 70 7.70 3.00 16.20
CA PHE A 70 7.82 4.39 16.67
C PHE A 70 9.22 4.97 16.47
N ALA A 71 10.19 4.15 16.06
CA ALA A 71 11.55 4.60 15.82
C ALA A 71 11.62 5.50 14.58
N LYS A 72 12.51 6.51 14.62
CA LYS A 72 12.79 7.37 13.46
C LYS A 72 13.23 6.53 12.24
N PRO A 73 12.93 7.00 11.01
CA PRO A 73 12.33 8.29 10.66
C PRO A 73 10.79 8.29 10.70
N ASN A 74 10.15 7.26 11.27
CA ASN A 74 8.69 7.21 11.35
C ASN A 74 8.14 8.47 12.07
N CYS A 75 7.05 8.98 11.52
CA CYS A 75 6.46 10.28 11.88
C CYS A 75 4.93 10.33 11.66
N THR A 76 4.29 9.18 11.47
CA THR A 76 2.82 9.09 11.40
C THR A 76 2.17 9.38 12.75
N ALA A 77 0.91 9.82 12.72
CA ALA A 77 0.10 10.05 13.90
C ALA A 77 0.09 8.83 14.84
N VAL A 78 0.27 9.10 16.13
CA VAL A 78 0.18 8.08 17.17
C VAL A 78 -1.23 8.08 17.74
N PHE A 79 -2.01 7.05 17.41
CA PHE A 79 -3.39 6.85 17.90
C PHE A 79 -3.53 5.61 18.80
N ALA A 80 -2.47 4.77 18.87
CA ALA A 80 -2.32 3.73 19.87
C ALA A 80 -0.89 3.75 20.42
N ALA A 81 -0.66 4.51 21.49
CA ALA A 81 0.69 4.74 22.02
C ALA A 81 1.28 3.54 22.78
N ASN A 82 0.42 2.71 23.39
CA ASN A 82 0.84 1.59 24.22
C ASN A 82 0.60 0.29 23.46
N LEU A 83 1.62 -0.18 22.74
CA LEU A 83 1.57 -1.46 22.05
C LEU A 83 2.14 -2.56 22.96
N PRO A 84 1.41 -3.67 23.17
CA PRO A 84 1.98 -4.83 23.84
C PRO A 84 3.15 -5.38 23.01
N GLN A 85 4.16 -5.92 23.68
CA GLN A 85 5.28 -6.58 23.01
C GLN A 85 4.75 -7.68 22.08
N THR A 86 5.20 -7.66 20.84
CA THR A 86 4.77 -8.65 19.84
C THR A 86 5.49 -9.98 20.03
N GLY A 87 6.70 -9.95 20.60
CA GLY A 87 7.64 -11.07 20.62
C GLY A 87 8.41 -11.22 19.29
N THR A 88 8.12 -10.36 18.31
CA THR A 88 8.70 -10.40 16.97
C THR A 88 9.80 -9.37 16.87
N ILE A 89 11.05 -9.85 16.78
CA ILE A 89 12.22 -9.01 16.62
C ILE A 89 12.43 -8.69 15.14
N VAL A 90 12.60 -7.40 14.83
CA VAL A 90 12.91 -6.91 13.48
C VAL A 90 14.30 -7.39 13.09
N LYS A 91 14.38 -8.20 12.03
CA LYS A 91 15.62 -8.74 11.48
C LYS A 91 16.19 -7.80 10.42
N MET A 92 17.50 -7.91 10.18
CA MET A 92 18.12 -7.22 9.05
C MET A 92 17.54 -7.74 7.73
N GLY A 93 17.07 -6.83 6.88
CA GLY A 93 16.58 -7.13 5.54
C GLY A 93 17.67 -7.07 4.47
N ALA A 94 17.40 -7.66 3.30
CA ALA A 94 18.20 -7.43 2.10
C ALA A 94 17.99 -5.98 1.63
N VAL A 95 19.08 -5.21 1.50
CA VAL A 95 19.03 -3.78 1.14
C VAL A 95 18.69 -3.62 -0.34
N LEU A 96 19.47 -4.26 -1.22
CA LEU A 96 19.33 -4.18 -2.69
C LEU A 96 19.12 -2.73 -3.16
N ASP A 97 18.07 -2.45 -3.92
CA ASP A 97 17.67 -1.11 -4.36
C ASP A 97 16.65 -0.45 -3.40
N GLY A 98 16.49 -0.96 -2.18
CA GLY A 98 15.56 -0.45 -1.17
C GLY A 98 15.84 0.97 -0.69
N VAL A 99 17.11 1.38 -0.68
CA VAL A 99 17.56 2.70 -0.21
C VAL A 99 18.13 3.48 -1.38
N ALA A 100 17.54 4.64 -1.71
CA ALA A 100 18.06 5.48 -2.78
C ALA A 100 19.30 6.25 -2.36
N ASP A 101 20.22 6.47 -3.30
CA ASP A 101 21.47 7.20 -3.07
C ASP A 101 21.25 8.60 -2.45
N HIS A 102 20.27 9.35 -2.95
CA HIS A 102 19.97 10.71 -2.47
C HIS A 102 19.46 10.75 -1.02
N MET A 103 19.05 9.61 -0.46
CA MET A 103 18.63 9.53 0.93
C MET A 103 19.79 9.85 1.90
N ALA A 104 21.05 9.66 1.47
CA ALA A 104 22.23 10.00 2.25
C ALA A 104 22.45 11.53 2.41
N ASP A 105 21.79 12.35 1.58
CA ASP A 105 21.95 13.81 1.61
C ASP A 105 21.10 14.51 2.69
N TYR A 106 20.32 13.73 3.45
CA TYR A 106 19.36 14.25 4.43
C TYR A 106 19.75 13.85 5.85
N LYS A 107 19.26 14.63 6.83
CA LYS A 107 19.47 14.36 8.25
C LYS A 107 18.96 12.98 8.64
N ASP A 108 19.70 12.27 9.47
CA ASP A 108 19.40 10.92 9.97
C ASP A 108 17.94 10.78 10.44
N ASP A 109 17.40 11.75 11.17
CA ASP A 109 16.02 11.74 11.69
C ASP A 109 14.92 11.76 10.59
N ARG A 110 15.29 11.98 9.34
CA ARG A 110 14.38 12.11 8.18
C ARG A 110 14.57 11.02 7.13
N THR A 111 15.67 10.28 7.23
CA THR A 111 16.10 9.32 6.21
C THR A 111 16.35 7.93 6.82
N PHE A 112 16.74 6.97 6.00
CA PHE A 112 17.12 5.64 6.44
C PHE A 112 18.58 5.64 6.91
N VAL A 113 18.85 5.06 8.07
CA VAL A 113 20.21 4.84 8.58
C VAL A 113 20.50 3.35 8.47
N VAL A 114 21.19 2.93 7.42
CA VAL A 114 21.38 1.49 7.13
C VAL A 114 22.22 0.83 8.22
N ALA A 115 21.73 -0.30 8.76
CA ALA A 115 22.42 -1.11 9.75
C ALA A 115 23.63 -1.82 9.14
N ASN A 116 24.65 -2.09 9.97
CA ASN A 116 25.86 -2.81 9.56
C ASN A 116 25.76 -4.33 9.77
N ASP A 117 24.58 -4.83 10.09
CA ASP A 117 24.27 -6.24 10.27
C ASP A 117 24.39 -7.03 8.95
N THR A 118 24.57 -8.35 9.07
CA THR A 118 24.66 -9.22 7.89
C THR A 118 23.29 -9.31 7.22
N GLN A 119 23.25 -9.00 5.92
CA GLN A 119 22.05 -9.14 5.11
C GLN A 119 21.70 -10.63 4.91
N PRO A 120 20.41 -11.01 4.93
CA PRO A 120 19.99 -12.38 4.78
C PRO A 120 20.16 -12.85 3.33
N SER A 121 20.45 -14.13 3.15
CA SER A 121 20.25 -14.78 1.86
C SER A 121 18.76 -15.05 1.62
N LYS A 122 18.39 -15.38 0.38
CA LYS A 122 17.02 -15.81 0.06
C LYS A 122 16.58 -17.00 0.92
N ALA A 123 17.48 -17.96 1.14
CA ALA A 123 17.21 -19.16 1.93
C ALA A 123 16.91 -18.82 3.40
N ASP A 124 17.57 -17.81 3.97
CA ASP A 124 17.33 -17.37 5.35
C ASP A 124 15.93 -16.76 5.50
N VAL A 125 15.50 -15.93 4.55
CA VAL A 125 14.16 -15.33 4.54
C VAL A 125 13.09 -16.41 4.36
N VAL A 126 13.28 -17.34 3.42
CA VAL A 126 12.35 -18.46 3.19
C VAL A 126 12.25 -19.36 4.42
N ALA A 127 13.37 -19.67 5.08
CA ALA A 127 13.39 -20.48 6.30
C ALA A 127 12.61 -19.80 7.42
N GLU A 128 12.79 -18.49 7.60
CA GLU A 128 12.07 -17.73 8.62
C GLU A 128 10.56 -17.67 8.36
N LEU A 129 10.14 -17.41 7.12
CA LEU A 129 8.73 -17.38 6.74
C LEU A 129 8.04 -18.72 7.06
N LYS A 130 8.72 -19.84 6.79
CA LYS A 130 8.24 -21.19 7.14
C LYS A 130 8.24 -21.42 8.65
N ALA A 131 9.32 -21.08 9.35
CA ALA A 131 9.47 -21.33 10.79
C ALA A 131 8.49 -20.53 11.64
N SER A 132 8.19 -19.30 11.24
CA SER A 132 7.20 -18.43 11.89
C SER A 132 5.75 -18.82 11.59
N GLY A 133 5.51 -19.75 10.64
CA GLY A 133 4.18 -20.12 10.20
C GLY A 133 3.43 -18.94 9.57
N THR A 134 4.14 -18.12 8.78
CA THR A 134 3.57 -16.93 8.13
C THR A 134 2.49 -17.33 7.12
N ASP A 135 1.35 -16.62 7.14
CA ASP A 135 0.26 -16.75 6.17
C ASP A 135 0.37 -15.71 5.05
N VAL A 136 0.71 -14.46 5.40
CA VAL A 136 0.79 -13.33 4.47
C VAL A 136 2.07 -12.52 4.68
N LEU A 137 2.81 -12.26 3.60
CA LEU A 137 3.95 -11.35 3.58
C LEU A 137 3.50 -9.97 3.05
N MET A 138 3.62 -8.95 3.89
CA MET A 138 3.31 -7.56 3.59
C MET A 138 4.56 -6.83 3.07
N ASN A 139 4.49 -6.31 1.84
CA ASN A 139 5.55 -5.47 1.29
C ASN A 139 5.24 -3.98 1.51
N TYR A 140 6.04 -3.30 2.33
CA TYR A 140 6.02 -1.85 2.56
C TYR A 140 7.38 -1.21 2.25
N LEU A 141 8.12 -1.77 1.29
CA LEU A 141 9.39 -1.21 0.84
C LEU A 141 9.21 0.19 0.23
N PRO A 142 10.28 1.01 0.14
CA PRO A 142 10.20 2.30 -0.52
C PRO A 142 9.84 2.19 -2.00
N VAL A 143 9.17 3.22 -2.54
CA VAL A 143 8.86 3.30 -3.97
C VAL A 143 10.13 3.18 -4.82
N GLY A 144 10.05 2.40 -5.91
CA GLY A 144 11.15 2.18 -6.85
C GLY A 144 12.16 1.12 -6.37
N SER A 145 11.80 0.29 -5.39
CA SER A 145 12.62 -0.82 -4.91
C SER A 145 12.26 -2.10 -5.67
N GLN A 146 12.63 -2.16 -6.96
CA GLN A 146 12.27 -3.23 -7.88
C GLN A 146 12.94 -4.54 -7.45
N GLN A 147 14.27 -4.54 -7.34
CA GLN A 147 15.05 -5.75 -7.02
C GLN A 147 14.68 -6.28 -5.64
N ALA A 148 14.52 -5.39 -4.66
CA ALA A 148 14.10 -5.78 -3.32
C ALA A 148 12.70 -6.39 -3.31
N THR A 149 11.73 -5.79 -4.01
CA THR A 149 10.37 -6.33 -4.09
C THR A 149 10.34 -7.69 -4.78
N GLU A 150 11.04 -7.84 -5.90
CA GLU A 150 11.14 -9.12 -6.60
C GLU A 150 11.80 -10.18 -5.72
N PHE A 151 12.87 -9.84 -5.00
CA PHE A 151 13.53 -10.73 -4.05
C PHE A 151 12.56 -11.27 -2.98
N TYR A 152 11.79 -10.38 -2.34
CA TYR A 152 10.82 -10.82 -1.32
C TYR A 152 9.59 -11.53 -1.92
N ALA A 153 9.19 -11.20 -3.14
CA ALA A 153 8.16 -11.94 -3.87
C ALA A 153 8.62 -13.38 -4.19
N GLU A 154 9.87 -13.58 -4.60
CA GLU A 154 10.45 -14.92 -4.76
C GLU A 154 10.50 -15.68 -3.43
N CYS A 155 10.86 -15.00 -2.33
CA CYS A 155 10.85 -15.62 -1.00
C CYS A 155 9.45 -16.10 -0.61
N ALA A 156 8.42 -15.28 -0.86
CA ALA A 156 7.03 -15.62 -0.57
C ALA A 156 6.56 -16.82 -1.39
N LEU A 157 6.87 -16.83 -2.70
CA LEU A 157 6.59 -17.96 -3.59
C LEU A 157 7.22 -19.27 -3.09
N GLU A 158 8.52 -19.26 -2.78
CA GLU A 158 9.26 -20.44 -2.32
C GLU A 158 8.84 -20.90 -0.91
N ALA A 159 8.30 -19.97 -0.12
CA ALA A 159 7.75 -20.24 1.20
C ALA A 159 6.30 -20.75 1.19
N GLY A 160 5.57 -20.60 0.08
CA GLY A 160 4.14 -20.88 0.02
C GLY A 160 3.30 -19.86 0.82
N VAL A 161 3.76 -18.61 0.87
CA VAL A 161 3.17 -17.52 1.66
C VAL A 161 2.50 -16.53 0.74
N ALA A 162 1.24 -16.15 1.03
CA ALA A 162 0.53 -15.18 0.21
C ALA A 162 1.25 -13.83 0.25
N PHE A 163 1.28 -13.11 -0.87
CA PHE A 163 2.00 -11.85 -0.99
C PHE A 163 1.04 -10.67 -1.16
N VAL A 164 1.21 -9.63 -0.34
CA VAL A 164 0.45 -8.38 -0.47
C VAL A 164 1.41 -7.26 -0.82
N ASN A 165 1.31 -6.77 -2.05
CA ASN A 165 2.21 -5.77 -2.61
C ASN A 165 1.64 -4.36 -2.52
N ASN A 166 2.03 -3.60 -1.49
CA ASN A 166 1.48 -2.27 -1.25
C ASN A 166 2.15 -1.17 -2.08
N ILE A 167 3.18 -1.48 -2.86
CA ILE A 167 4.02 -0.48 -3.52
C ILE A 167 3.87 -0.58 -5.06
N PRO A 168 4.21 0.47 -5.82
CA PRO A 168 4.05 0.50 -7.29
C PRO A 168 5.22 -0.19 -8.01
N VAL A 169 5.55 -1.40 -7.60
CA VAL A 169 6.38 -2.35 -8.35
C VAL A 169 5.43 -3.40 -8.93
N PHE A 170 5.45 -3.60 -10.24
CA PHE A 170 4.44 -4.43 -10.91
C PHE A 170 4.76 -5.92 -10.75
N ILE A 171 4.04 -6.58 -9.84
CA ILE A 171 4.12 -8.03 -9.58
C ILE A 171 2.77 -8.66 -9.91
N ALA A 172 1.70 -8.31 -9.20
CA ALA A 172 0.37 -8.90 -9.44
C ALA A 172 -0.19 -8.50 -10.82
N SER A 173 0.13 -7.29 -11.28
CA SER A 173 -0.28 -6.78 -12.59
C SER A 173 0.62 -7.26 -13.75
N ASN A 174 1.80 -7.79 -13.46
CA ASN A 174 2.70 -8.34 -14.46
C ASN A 174 2.29 -9.79 -14.82
N PRO A 175 2.01 -10.11 -16.10
CA PRO A 175 1.55 -11.45 -16.49
C PRO A 175 2.50 -12.60 -16.14
N GLU A 176 3.82 -12.39 -16.19
CA GLU A 176 4.81 -13.42 -15.88
C GLU A 176 4.83 -13.72 -14.38
N TRP A 177 4.79 -12.67 -13.55
CA TRP A 177 4.70 -12.81 -12.10
C TRP A 177 3.37 -13.42 -11.67
N ALA A 178 2.25 -12.93 -12.21
CA ALA A 178 0.92 -13.49 -11.95
C ALA A 178 0.89 -15.01 -12.22
N LYS A 179 1.49 -15.45 -13.33
CA LYS A 179 1.62 -16.86 -13.66
C LYS A 179 2.51 -17.63 -12.67
N LYS A 180 3.63 -17.07 -12.22
CA LYS A 180 4.47 -17.71 -11.18
C LYS A 180 3.69 -17.96 -9.88
N PHE A 181 2.85 -17.02 -9.45
CA PHE A 181 1.99 -17.17 -8.27
C PHE A 181 0.91 -18.23 -8.47
N GLU A 182 0.28 -18.26 -9.64
CA GLU A 182 -0.69 -19.30 -10.02
C GLU A 182 -0.05 -20.70 -10.02
N ASP A 183 1.08 -20.87 -10.72
CA ASP A 183 1.81 -22.13 -10.84
C ASP A 183 2.32 -22.64 -9.48
N ALA A 184 2.68 -21.74 -8.57
CA ALA A 184 3.14 -22.08 -7.21
C ALA A 184 2.00 -22.39 -6.23
N GLY A 185 0.73 -22.15 -6.61
CA GLY A 185 -0.39 -22.32 -5.69
C GLY A 185 -0.47 -21.22 -4.61
N VAL A 186 0.10 -20.05 -4.86
CA VAL A 186 0.24 -18.96 -3.88
C VAL A 186 -0.60 -17.76 -4.30
N ALA A 187 -1.37 -17.21 -3.36
CA ALA A 187 -2.18 -16.02 -3.61
C ALA A 187 -1.35 -14.73 -3.62
N ILE A 188 -1.74 -13.77 -4.46
CA ILE A 188 -1.18 -12.41 -4.47
C ILE A 188 -2.27 -11.34 -4.60
N ILE A 189 -2.10 -10.23 -3.89
CA ILE A 189 -2.90 -9.01 -4.05
C ILE A 189 -1.96 -7.83 -4.34
N GLY A 190 -2.23 -7.08 -5.40
CA GLY A 190 -1.41 -5.94 -5.82
C GLY A 190 -1.91 -5.29 -7.12
N ASP A 191 -1.31 -4.20 -7.59
CA ASP A 191 -0.15 -3.50 -7.02
C ASP A 191 -0.49 -2.04 -6.65
N ASP A 192 0.29 -1.45 -5.72
CA ASP A 192 0.15 -0.08 -5.20
C ASP A 192 -1.16 0.13 -4.39
N ILE A 193 -1.11 0.01 -3.07
CA ILE A 193 -2.28 0.08 -2.19
C ILE A 193 -3.06 1.41 -2.35
N LYS A 194 -4.39 1.36 -2.34
CA LYS A 194 -5.26 2.53 -2.24
C LYS A 194 -5.36 3.02 -0.79
N ALA A 195 -5.72 4.28 -0.64
CA ALA A 195 -6.15 4.81 0.65
C ALA A 195 -7.68 4.79 0.72
N GLN A 196 -8.25 4.80 1.92
CA GLN A 196 -9.70 4.89 2.15
C GLN A 196 -10.28 6.12 1.47
N LEU A 197 -9.66 7.28 1.73
CA LEU A 197 -9.98 8.52 1.03
C LEU A 197 -8.70 9.26 0.66
N GLY A 198 -8.10 8.84 -0.44
CA GLY A 198 -6.92 9.49 -1.04
C GLY A 198 -7.26 10.40 -2.20
N ALA A 199 -6.26 11.15 -2.65
CA ALA A 199 -6.38 12.01 -3.83
C ALA A 199 -6.83 11.24 -5.09
N THR A 200 -6.25 10.06 -5.34
CA THR A 200 -6.55 9.26 -6.54
C THR A 200 -8.00 8.78 -6.57
N ILE A 201 -8.55 8.26 -5.46
CA ILE A 201 -9.95 7.78 -5.45
C ILE A 201 -10.95 8.94 -5.60
N VAL A 202 -10.69 10.09 -4.97
CA VAL A 202 -11.50 11.30 -5.15
C VAL A 202 -11.47 11.77 -6.61
N HIS A 203 -10.29 11.79 -7.22
CA HIS A 203 -10.13 12.17 -8.62
C HIS A 203 -10.86 11.18 -9.57
N ARG A 204 -10.76 9.88 -9.31
CA ARG A 204 -11.48 8.84 -10.08
C ARG A 204 -12.99 9.02 -10.01
N VAL A 205 -13.56 9.16 -8.80
CA VAL A 205 -15.00 9.35 -8.60
C VAL A 205 -15.50 10.61 -9.30
N LEU A 206 -14.76 11.72 -9.21
CA LEU A 206 -15.12 12.94 -9.92
C LEU A 206 -15.00 12.79 -11.45
N THR A 207 -13.99 12.08 -11.95
CA THR A 207 -13.82 11.81 -13.39
C THR A 207 -14.93 10.94 -13.95
N ASP A 208 -15.29 9.88 -13.25
CA ASP A 208 -16.44 9.02 -13.58
C ASP A 208 -17.76 9.79 -13.51
N LEU A 209 -17.92 10.70 -12.54
CA LEU A 209 -19.09 11.57 -12.47
C LEU A 209 -19.18 12.52 -13.67
N PHE A 210 -18.06 13.09 -14.12
CA PHE A 210 -18.03 13.91 -15.35
C PHE A 210 -18.53 13.11 -16.54
N ALA A 211 -17.98 11.89 -16.72
CA ALA A 211 -18.39 10.96 -17.77
C ALA A 211 -19.89 10.63 -17.71
N LYS A 212 -20.40 10.22 -16.54
CA LYS A 212 -21.81 9.85 -16.32
C LYS A 212 -22.80 11.01 -16.50
N ARG A 213 -22.35 12.26 -16.36
CA ARG A 213 -23.20 13.46 -16.48
C ARG A 213 -23.05 14.18 -17.80
N GLY A 214 -22.26 13.64 -18.74
CA GLY A 214 -22.01 14.26 -20.04
C GLY A 214 -21.22 15.57 -19.94
N VAL A 215 -20.42 15.73 -18.88
CA VAL A 215 -19.47 16.84 -18.74
C VAL A 215 -18.16 16.39 -19.36
N LYS A 216 -17.69 17.13 -20.37
CA LYS A 216 -16.39 16.83 -20.97
C LYS A 216 -15.29 17.28 -20.02
N LEU A 217 -14.34 16.39 -19.72
CA LEU A 217 -13.09 16.74 -19.05
C LEU A 217 -12.07 17.14 -20.12
N ASP A 218 -11.51 18.33 -20.04
CA ASP A 218 -10.50 18.81 -21.00
C ASP A 218 -9.08 18.74 -20.42
N ARG A 219 -8.91 19.11 -19.14
CA ARG A 219 -7.59 19.14 -18.47
C ARG A 219 -7.72 18.81 -16.99
N THR A 220 -6.69 18.21 -16.42
CA THR A 220 -6.62 18.02 -14.97
C THR A 220 -5.19 17.95 -14.43
N TYR A 221 -5.00 18.41 -13.19
CA TYR A 221 -3.82 18.08 -12.41
C TYR A 221 -4.18 17.60 -11.00
N GLN A 222 -3.29 16.79 -10.45
CA GLN A 222 -3.29 16.35 -9.05
C GLN A 222 -1.88 16.51 -8.48
N LEU A 223 -1.68 17.59 -7.72
CA LEU A 223 -0.41 17.93 -7.07
C LEU A 223 -0.42 17.46 -5.62
N ASN A 224 0.54 16.62 -5.23
CA ASN A 224 0.60 16.05 -3.88
C ASN A 224 1.88 16.47 -3.16
N THR A 225 1.76 17.00 -1.94
CA THR A 225 2.88 17.32 -1.05
C THR A 225 2.79 16.49 0.22
N GLY A 226 3.92 16.19 0.83
CA GLY A 226 4.02 15.46 2.09
C GLY A 226 5.42 15.57 2.69
N GLY A 227 5.58 15.15 3.93
CA GLY A 227 6.83 15.31 4.68
C GLY A 227 7.35 14.02 5.29
N ASN A 228 6.96 12.84 4.83
CA ASN A 228 7.46 11.57 5.35
C ASN A 228 8.60 11.03 4.48
N THR A 229 9.15 9.88 4.89
CA THR A 229 10.25 9.22 4.16
C THR A 229 9.82 8.71 2.79
N ASP A 230 8.54 8.39 2.55
CA ASP A 230 8.05 8.03 1.21
C ASP A 230 8.13 9.23 0.25
N PHE A 231 7.64 10.39 0.65
CA PHE A 231 7.75 11.63 -0.13
C PHE A 231 9.21 12.04 -0.34
N LEU A 232 10.06 11.87 0.67
CA LEU A 232 11.49 12.13 0.53
C LEU A 232 12.15 11.16 -0.46
N ASN A 233 11.85 9.87 -0.38
CA ASN A 233 12.36 8.87 -1.33
C ASN A 233 11.90 9.17 -2.77
N MET A 234 10.71 9.75 -2.89
CA MET A 234 10.06 10.13 -4.15
C MET A 234 10.55 11.47 -4.73
N SER A 235 11.43 12.22 -4.06
CA SER A 235 12.03 13.44 -4.64
C SER A 235 12.94 13.15 -5.84
N ASN A 236 13.40 11.91 -5.97
CA ASN A 236 14.15 11.46 -7.14
C ASN A 236 13.19 11.02 -8.26
N HIS A 237 13.10 11.84 -9.31
CA HIS A 237 12.22 11.61 -10.45
C HIS A 237 12.39 10.24 -11.13
N ARG A 238 13.57 9.61 -11.10
CA ARG A 238 13.77 8.27 -11.68
C ARG A 238 12.98 7.19 -10.96
N ARG A 239 12.74 7.34 -9.65
CA ARG A 239 11.96 6.38 -8.86
C ARG A 239 10.45 6.55 -9.05
N LEU A 240 10.01 7.59 -9.77
CA LEU A 240 8.59 7.94 -9.90
C LEU A 240 7.89 7.33 -11.10
N GLU A 241 8.61 6.79 -12.09
CA GLU A 241 8.04 6.39 -13.38
C GLU A 241 6.82 5.46 -13.20
N SER A 242 7.00 4.34 -12.49
CA SER A 242 5.90 3.39 -12.22
C SER A 242 4.76 3.99 -11.40
N LYS A 243 5.04 4.88 -10.44
CA LYS A 243 4.01 5.52 -9.59
C LYS A 243 3.24 6.61 -10.34
N LYS A 244 3.87 7.28 -11.30
CA LYS A 244 3.21 8.23 -12.21
C LYS A 244 2.29 7.48 -13.17
N ILE A 245 2.76 6.36 -13.73
CA ILE A 245 1.96 5.46 -14.56
C ILE A 245 0.77 4.93 -13.76
N SER A 246 0.98 4.35 -12.57
CA SER A 246 -0.08 3.75 -11.75
C SER A 246 -1.21 4.74 -11.45
N LYS A 247 -0.87 5.97 -11.05
CA LYS A 247 -1.86 7.00 -10.72
C LYS A 247 -2.54 7.59 -11.95
N THR A 248 -1.81 7.79 -13.04
CA THR A 248 -2.36 8.35 -14.28
C THR A 248 -3.35 7.36 -14.88
N GLU A 249 -2.98 6.09 -15.03
CA GLU A 249 -3.86 5.06 -15.56
C GLU A 249 -5.08 4.81 -14.66
N ALA A 250 -4.92 4.91 -13.33
CA ALA A 250 -6.05 4.80 -12.41
C ALA A 250 -7.14 5.86 -12.69
N VAL A 251 -6.78 7.08 -13.09
CA VAL A 251 -7.75 8.14 -13.43
C VAL A 251 -8.23 8.02 -14.88
N GLN A 252 -7.32 7.81 -15.83
CA GLN A 252 -7.67 7.74 -17.25
C GLN A 252 -8.60 6.55 -17.58
N SER A 253 -8.48 5.43 -16.84
CA SER A 253 -9.33 4.23 -17.04
C SER A 253 -10.82 4.44 -16.73
N VAL A 254 -11.19 5.50 -16.02
CA VAL A 254 -12.59 5.83 -15.69
C VAL A 254 -13.09 7.09 -16.41
N ALA A 255 -12.28 7.68 -17.28
CA ALA A 255 -12.68 8.82 -18.11
C ALA A 255 -13.57 8.37 -19.27
N ALA A 256 -14.49 9.24 -19.70
CA ALA A 256 -15.30 8.99 -20.90
C ALA A 256 -14.43 8.87 -22.16
N GLU A 257 -13.41 9.71 -22.24
CA GLU A 257 -12.40 9.72 -23.30
C GLU A 257 -11.02 9.87 -22.65
N ARG A 258 -10.03 9.15 -23.18
CA ARG A 258 -8.64 9.28 -22.73
C ARG A 258 -8.14 10.68 -23.08
N LEU A 259 -7.51 11.34 -22.11
CA LEU A 259 -6.95 12.67 -22.30
C LEU A 259 -5.57 12.57 -22.94
N ASP A 260 -5.20 13.57 -23.73
CA ASP A 260 -3.81 13.72 -24.17
C ASP A 260 -2.87 13.91 -22.97
N ASP A 261 -1.66 13.36 -23.06
CA ASP A 261 -0.69 13.36 -21.95
C ASP A 261 -0.31 14.78 -21.50
N ASP A 262 -0.36 15.77 -22.40
CA ASP A 262 -0.10 17.19 -22.09
C ASP A 262 -1.24 17.86 -21.30
N ASN A 263 -2.42 17.22 -21.24
CA ASN A 263 -3.60 17.71 -20.53
C ASN A 263 -3.80 17.04 -19.16
N VAL A 264 -2.91 16.13 -18.75
CA VAL A 264 -3.00 15.40 -17.47
C VAL A 264 -1.68 15.45 -16.71
N HIS A 265 -1.72 15.95 -15.48
CA HIS A 265 -0.55 15.94 -14.60
C HIS A 265 -0.87 15.35 -13.23
N ILE A 266 -0.46 14.10 -12.99
CA ILE A 266 -0.74 13.40 -11.72
C ILE A 266 0.57 12.86 -11.14
N GLY A 267 0.92 13.27 -9.92
CA GLY A 267 2.15 12.81 -9.29
C GLY A 267 2.44 13.42 -7.93
N PRO A 268 3.47 12.94 -7.21
CA PRO A 268 4.06 13.74 -6.15
C PRO A 268 4.64 15.03 -6.72
N SER A 269 4.52 16.11 -5.95
CA SER A 269 4.93 17.44 -6.36
C SER A 269 6.14 17.91 -5.57
N ASP A 270 6.12 17.75 -4.24
CA ASP A 270 7.21 18.22 -3.41
C ASP A 270 7.27 17.53 -2.03
N TYR A 271 8.44 17.62 -1.40
CA TYR A 271 8.70 17.21 -0.04
C TYR A 271 8.73 18.43 0.89
N VAL A 272 7.77 18.50 1.81
CA VAL A 272 7.60 19.60 2.76
C VAL A 272 7.83 19.07 4.19
N PRO A 273 9.02 19.24 4.78
CA PRO A 273 9.42 18.45 5.95
C PRO A 273 8.46 18.51 7.14
N TRP A 274 7.94 19.68 7.47
CA TRP A 274 7.08 19.86 8.65
C TRP A 274 5.68 19.25 8.48
N GLN A 275 5.30 18.82 7.28
CA GLN A 275 4.03 18.11 7.07
C GLN A 275 4.08 16.68 7.63
N ASN A 276 5.27 16.11 7.86
CA ASN A 276 5.42 14.72 8.31
C ASN A 276 4.54 13.77 7.45
N ASP A 277 3.76 12.89 8.08
CA ASP A 277 2.91 11.94 7.35
C ASP A 277 1.58 12.55 6.87
N ASN A 278 1.30 13.82 7.19
CA ASN A 278 0.18 14.53 6.59
C ASN A 278 0.48 14.87 5.13
N LYS A 279 -0.43 14.47 4.25
CA LYS A 279 -0.36 14.66 2.82
C LYS A 279 -1.43 15.61 2.36
N VAL A 280 -1.01 16.60 1.56
CA VAL A 280 -1.90 17.61 1.00
C VAL A 280 -1.96 17.46 -0.51
N CYS A 281 -3.17 17.27 -1.03
CA CYS A 281 -3.45 17.23 -2.46
C CYS A 281 -4.18 18.50 -2.91
N PHE A 282 -3.73 19.06 -4.02
CA PHE A 282 -4.42 20.09 -4.80
C PHE A 282 -4.85 19.47 -6.13
N LEU A 283 -6.16 19.32 -6.31
CA LEU A 283 -6.78 18.77 -7.50
C LEU A 283 -7.46 19.91 -8.27
N ARG A 284 -7.24 19.97 -9.58
CA ARG A 284 -7.99 20.82 -10.50
C ARG A 284 -8.48 20.00 -11.67
N MET A 285 -9.74 20.21 -12.06
CA MET A 285 -10.37 19.61 -13.23
C MET A 285 -11.05 20.72 -14.03
N GLU A 286 -10.73 20.83 -15.31
CA GLU A 286 -11.29 21.80 -16.25
C GLU A 286 -12.12 21.07 -17.29
N GLY A 287 -13.32 21.57 -17.57
CA GLY A 287 -14.23 20.89 -18.49
C GLY A 287 -15.27 21.80 -19.12
N GLN A 288 -16.18 21.19 -19.86
CA GLN A 288 -17.26 21.87 -20.58
C GLN A 288 -18.62 21.30 -20.21
N LEU A 289 -19.54 22.20 -19.89
CA LEU A 289 -20.96 21.93 -19.62
C LEU A 289 -21.78 22.04 -20.92
N PHE A 290 -23.10 21.91 -20.76
CA PHE A 290 -24.07 22.13 -21.84
C PHE A 290 -23.81 23.45 -22.58
N GLY A 291 -23.81 23.39 -23.92
CA GLY A 291 -23.51 24.54 -24.78
C GLY A 291 -22.02 24.90 -24.87
N GLY A 292 -21.11 24.04 -24.41
CA GLY A 292 -19.67 24.30 -24.41
C GLY A 292 -19.23 25.31 -23.36
N VAL A 293 -20.07 25.59 -22.37
CA VAL A 293 -19.76 26.57 -21.31
C VAL A 293 -18.64 26.00 -20.42
N PRO A 294 -17.51 26.71 -20.26
CA PRO A 294 -16.38 26.21 -19.48
C PRO A 294 -16.72 26.14 -18.00
N MET A 295 -16.14 25.16 -17.31
CA MET A 295 -16.21 25.00 -15.87
C MET A 295 -14.85 24.59 -15.28
N ASN A 296 -14.63 24.94 -14.02
CA ASN A 296 -13.47 24.52 -13.26
C ASN A 296 -13.91 23.96 -11.91
N LEU A 297 -13.30 22.87 -11.48
CA LEU A 297 -13.42 22.32 -10.14
C LEU A 297 -12.03 22.36 -9.51
N GLU A 298 -11.94 22.94 -8.31
CA GLU A 298 -10.74 22.90 -7.48
C GLU A 298 -11.07 22.25 -6.14
N LEU A 299 -10.18 21.38 -5.69
CA LEU A 299 -10.35 20.64 -4.45
C LEU A 299 -9.01 20.57 -3.72
N ARG A 300 -9.05 20.83 -2.40
CA ARG A 300 -7.93 20.59 -1.50
C ARG A 300 -8.28 19.48 -0.52
N LEU A 301 -7.44 18.46 -0.44
CA LEU A 301 -7.57 17.35 0.51
C LEU A 301 -6.34 17.30 1.42
N SER A 302 -6.53 17.18 2.73
CA SER A 302 -5.46 16.98 3.71
C SER A 302 -5.80 15.74 4.54
N VAL A 303 -4.90 14.76 4.55
CA VAL A 303 -5.11 13.47 5.23
C VAL A 303 -3.78 12.97 5.80
N GLU A 304 -3.84 12.19 6.86
CA GLU A 304 -2.70 11.41 7.33
C GLU A 304 -2.49 10.21 6.38
N ASP A 305 -1.38 10.14 5.65
CA ASP A 305 -1.24 9.21 4.51
C ASP A 305 -1.24 7.74 4.95
N SER A 306 -0.49 7.41 6.02
CA SER A 306 -0.28 6.02 6.41
C SER A 306 -1.52 5.38 7.06
N PRO A 307 -2.20 6.00 8.04
CA PRO A 307 -3.43 5.44 8.61
C PRO A 307 -4.55 5.32 7.57
N ASN A 308 -4.57 6.22 6.59
CA ASN A 308 -5.53 6.19 5.49
C ASN A 308 -5.36 4.96 4.58
N SER A 309 -4.26 4.19 4.69
CA SER A 309 -4.11 2.89 4.01
C SER A 309 -4.19 1.68 4.95
N ALA A 310 -4.06 1.88 6.27
CA ALA A 310 -4.01 0.78 7.24
C ALA A 310 -5.30 -0.04 7.26
N GLY A 311 -6.47 0.59 7.22
CA GLY A 311 -7.76 -0.11 7.13
C GLY A 311 -7.86 -0.99 5.88
N VAL A 312 -7.40 -0.47 4.74
CA VAL A 312 -7.34 -1.21 3.47
C VAL A 312 -6.39 -2.42 3.58
N ALA A 313 -5.23 -2.24 4.19
CA ALA A 313 -4.27 -3.32 4.41
C ALA A 313 -4.84 -4.45 5.28
N ILE A 314 -5.61 -4.14 6.33
CA ILE A 314 -6.28 -5.14 7.17
C ILE A 314 -7.28 -5.96 6.33
N ASP A 315 -8.07 -5.33 5.45
CA ASP A 315 -8.97 -6.07 4.53
C ASP A 315 -8.20 -6.93 3.52
N MET A 316 -7.09 -6.43 2.96
CA MET A 316 -6.25 -7.21 2.04
C MET A 316 -5.64 -8.45 2.71
N ILE A 317 -5.12 -8.33 3.94
CA ILE A 317 -4.60 -9.45 4.73
C ILE A 317 -5.67 -10.53 4.91
N ARG A 318 -6.89 -10.12 5.28
CA ARG A 318 -8.01 -11.05 5.50
C ARG A 318 -8.50 -11.68 4.20
N CYS A 319 -8.49 -10.94 3.08
CA CYS A 319 -8.79 -11.52 1.76
C CYS A 319 -7.75 -12.55 1.33
N ALA A 320 -6.46 -12.30 1.59
CA ALA A 320 -5.39 -13.27 1.33
C ALA A 320 -5.55 -14.54 2.19
N ALA A 321 -5.94 -14.39 3.46
CA ALA A 321 -6.26 -15.52 4.33
C ALA A 321 -7.46 -16.34 3.84
N ILE A 322 -8.54 -15.68 3.39
CA ILE A 322 -9.68 -16.36 2.75
C ILE A 322 -9.24 -17.15 1.50
N ALA A 323 -8.41 -16.56 0.65
CA ALA A 323 -7.92 -17.26 -0.54
C ALA A 323 -7.14 -18.51 -0.15
N LYS A 324 -6.27 -18.42 0.87
CA LYS A 324 -5.56 -19.57 1.41
C LYS A 324 -6.50 -20.65 1.95
N ASP A 325 -7.50 -20.28 2.76
CA ASP A 325 -8.52 -21.18 3.30
C ASP A 325 -9.29 -21.93 2.19
N ARG A 326 -9.48 -21.29 1.04
CA ARG A 326 -10.20 -21.84 -0.12
C ARG A 326 -9.30 -22.51 -1.17
N GLY A 327 -7.99 -22.52 -0.96
CA GLY A 327 -7.04 -23.03 -1.95
C GLY A 327 -7.02 -22.24 -3.26
N ILE A 328 -7.34 -20.95 -3.21
CA ILE A 328 -7.28 -20.03 -4.36
C ILE A 328 -5.85 -19.50 -4.49
N ALA A 329 -5.27 -19.65 -5.68
CA ALA A 329 -3.93 -19.23 -6.03
C ALA A 329 -3.92 -18.12 -7.08
N GLY A 330 -2.76 -17.51 -7.32
CA GLY A 330 -2.60 -16.44 -8.28
C GLY A 330 -3.19 -15.11 -7.79
N VAL A 331 -3.48 -14.22 -8.73
CA VAL A 331 -3.99 -12.87 -8.42
C VAL A 331 -5.43 -12.94 -7.94
N ILE A 332 -5.70 -12.40 -6.75
CA ILE A 332 -7.07 -12.20 -6.26
C ILE A 332 -7.61 -10.93 -6.93
N ASP A 333 -8.14 -11.07 -8.14
CA ASP A 333 -8.60 -9.93 -8.96
C ASP A 333 -9.63 -9.04 -8.24
N PRO A 334 -10.66 -9.56 -7.55
CA PRO A 334 -11.64 -8.70 -6.87
C PRO A 334 -11.00 -7.81 -5.80
N ALA A 335 -10.12 -8.38 -4.97
CA ALA A 335 -9.41 -7.66 -3.94
C ALA A 335 -8.42 -6.65 -4.56
N SER A 336 -7.69 -7.04 -5.59
CA SER A 336 -6.73 -6.17 -6.28
C SER A 336 -7.43 -4.98 -6.93
N ALA A 337 -8.56 -5.20 -7.62
CA ALA A 337 -9.31 -4.12 -8.28
C ALA A 337 -9.86 -3.09 -7.28
N TYR A 338 -10.35 -3.58 -6.14
CA TYR A 338 -10.95 -2.71 -5.13
C TYR A 338 -9.90 -2.00 -4.26
N PHE A 339 -8.83 -2.69 -3.85
CA PHE A 339 -7.85 -2.18 -2.88
C PHE A 339 -6.56 -1.63 -3.49
N CYS A 340 -6.26 -1.86 -4.77
CA CYS A 340 -5.00 -1.45 -5.40
C CYS A 340 -5.23 -0.44 -6.54
N LYS A 341 -4.27 0.45 -6.77
CA LYS A 341 -4.34 1.48 -7.82
C LYS A 341 -4.04 0.89 -9.20
N HIS A 342 -3.20 -0.15 -9.26
CA HIS A 342 -2.81 -0.79 -10.51
C HIS A 342 -3.13 -2.30 -10.49
N PRO A 343 -4.42 -2.68 -10.48
CA PRO A 343 -4.82 -4.06 -10.68
C PRO A 343 -4.56 -4.50 -12.12
N ARG A 344 -4.40 -5.82 -12.32
CA ARG A 344 -4.36 -6.42 -13.67
C ARG A 344 -5.63 -6.10 -14.48
N ASN A 345 -6.78 -6.13 -13.80
CA ASN A 345 -8.09 -5.84 -14.39
C ASN A 345 -8.65 -4.56 -13.77
N GLN A 346 -8.68 -3.47 -14.55
CA GLN A 346 -9.25 -2.20 -14.10
C GLN A 346 -10.78 -2.29 -14.05
N MET A 347 -11.35 -1.76 -12.97
CA MET A 347 -12.80 -1.67 -12.75
C MET A 347 -13.12 -0.31 -12.15
N THR A 348 -14.33 0.20 -12.39
CA THR A 348 -14.87 1.31 -11.61
C THR A 348 -15.03 0.88 -10.15
N ASP A 349 -14.91 1.82 -9.21
CA ASP A 349 -14.84 1.47 -7.78
C ASP A 349 -16.14 0.79 -7.28
N ASP A 350 -17.30 1.10 -7.87
CA ASP A 350 -18.59 0.44 -7.58
C ASP A 350 -18.63 -1.03 -8.02
N LEU A 351 -18.15 -1.33 -9.22
CA LEU A 351 -18.05 -2.72 -9.70
C LEU A 351 -17.00 -3.52 -8.93
N ALA A 352 -15.87 -2.89 -8.60
CA ALA A 352 -14.83 -3.49 -7.78
C ALA A 352 -15.33 -3.80 -6.35
N GLN A 353 -16.15 -2.92 -5.78
CA GLN A 353 -16.81 -3.14 -4.48
C GLN A 353 -17.72 -4.38 -4.55
N ILE A 354 -18.57 -4.48 -5.56
CA ILE A 354 -19.45 -5.64 -5.74
C ILE A 354 -18.62 -6.93 -5.86
N ALA A 355 -17.57 -6.91 -6.68
CA ALA A 355 -16.72 -8.07 -6.90
C ALA A 355 -16.04 -8.56 -5.61
N VAL A 356 -15.51 -7.65 -4.77
CA VAL A 356 -14.86 -8.05 -3.52
C VAL A 356 -15.88 -8.57 -2.50
N GLU A 357 -17.08 -7.98 -2.44
CA GLU A 357 -18.17 -8.44 -1.58
C GLU A 357 -18.64 -9.85 -1.95
N ASP A 358 -18.75 -10.13 -3.25
CA ASP A 358 -19.10 -11.47 -3.74
C ASP A 358 -17.99 -12.49 -3.43
N PHE A 359 -16.72 -12.08 -3.59
CA PHE A 359 -15.59 -12.90 -3.15
C PHE A 359 -15.64 -13.19 -1.64
N ILE A 360 -15.95 -12.20 -0.81
CA ILE A 360 -16.05 -12.39 0.65
C ILE A 360 -17.21 -13.33 1.00
N LYS A 361 -18.39 -13.15 0.40
CA LYS A 361 -19.62 -13.91 0.69
C LYS A 361 -19.61 -15.35 0.24
N ALA A 362 -18.77 -15.73 -0.73
CA ALA A 362 -18.60 -17.12 -1.13
C ALA A 362 -17.95 -18.02 -0.04
N ALA A 363 -17.98 -17.59 1.24
CA ALA A 363 -17.37 -18.23 2.41
C ALA A 363 -18.31 -19.23 3.08
#